data_AF-C2FVB9-F1
#
_entry.id   AF-C2FVB9-F1
#
_cell.length_a   1.000
_cell.length_b   1.000
_cell.length_c   1.000
_cell.angle_alpha   90.00
_cell.angle_beta   90.00
_cell.angle_gamma   90.00
#
_symmetry.space_group_name_H-M   'P 1'
#
loop_
_entity.id
_entity.type
_entity.pdbx_description
1 polymer ?
#
loop_
_entity_poly.entity_id
_entity_poly.type
_entity_poly.pdbx_seq_one_letter_code
_entity_poly.pdbx_strand_id
1 'polypeptide(L)'
;MKKMYNDVVELLPEMIHCFNSRSMFDILEEGDIISFIPFEDEAVAKDFVAQTNQMLADYFEVDDELCYSEDSYLHNHDNPVFFWKDYLNCFFTLELVGDEMSNEGFEGTSYGMYKIVEIAYINEVNKRLKQRRINGLRLEYKVKSTPMDRNKHWNRTYDKDF
;
A
#
# COMPACT_ATOMS: atom_id res chain seq x y z
N MET A 1 2.30 -7.64 23.70
CA MET A 1 2.73 -6.88 22.52
C MET A 1 1.55 -6.04 22.06
N LYS A 2 1.72 -4.72 21.95
CA LYS A 2 0.64 -3.81 21.56
C LYS A 2 0.42 -4.01 20.06
N LYS A 3 -0.65 -4.71 19.66
CA LYS A 3 -1.06 -4.76 18.24
C LYS A 3 -1.41 -3.32 17.85
N MET A 4 -0.66 -2.69 16.95
CA MET A 4 -1.02 -1.39 16.42
C MET A 4 -1.95 -1.65 15.24
N TYR A 5 -3.23 -1.35 15.44
CA TYR A 5 -4.21 -1.31 14.37
C TYR A 5 -3.99 -0.01 13.60
N ASN A 6 -3.88 -0.10 12.27
CA ASN A 6 -3.64 1.03 11.39
C ASN A 6 -4.77 1.11 10.36
N ASP A 7 -5.37 2.28 10.23
CA ASP A 7 -6.32 2.56 9.16
C ASP A 7 -5.56 2.99 7.90
N VAL A 8 -5.95 2.47 6.72
CA VAL A 8 -5.34 2.87 5.46
C VAL A 8 -5.46 4.37 5.18
N VAL A 9 -6.51 5.03 5.68
CA VAL A 9 -6.68 6.49 5.61
C VAL A 9 -5.56 7.21 6.34
N GLU A 10 -5.22 6.75 7.55
CA GLU A 10 -4.17 7.35 8.38
C GLU A 10 -2.78 7.15 7.78
N LEU A 11 -2.58 6.03 7.06
CA LEU A 11 -1.32 5.72 6.37
C LEU A 11 -1.16 6.48 5.04
N LEU A 12 -2.25 6.97 4.43
CA LEU A 12 -2.24 7.53 3.09
C LEU A 12 -1.22 8.67 2.89
N PRO A 13 -1.10 9.68 3.78
CA PRO A 13 -0.16 10.77 3.57
C PRO A 13 1.29 10.29 3.47
N GLU A 14 1.67 9.32 4.31
CA GLU A 14 3.01 8.73 4.29
C GLU A 14 3.20 7.84 3.05
N MET A 15 2.17 7.09 2.66
CA MET A 15 2.24 6.26 1.44
C MET A 15 2.44 7.13 0.19
N ILE A 16 1.72 8.25 0.08
CA ILE A 16 1.89 9.24 -0.99
C ILE A 16 3.29 9.85 -0.94
N HIS A 17 3.76 10.25 0.25
CA HIS A 17 5.11 10.78 0.41
C HIS A 17 6.14 9.80 -0.13
N CYS A 18 6.15 8.56 0.37
CA CYS A 18 7.07 7.51 -0.06
C CYS A 18 6.99 7.21 -1.55
N PHE A 19 5.77 7.17 -2.10
CA PHE A 19 5.55 6.92 -3.53
C PHE A 19 6.21 8.00 -4.39
N ASN A 20 5.97 9.27 -4.07
CA ASN A 20 6.49 10.42 -4.80
C ASN A 20 8.00 10.60 -4.63
N SER A 21 8.53 10.40 -3.41
CA SER A 21 9.97 10.46 -3.14
C SER A 21 10.73 9.21 -3.57
N ARG A 22 10.01 8.16 -3.99
CA ARG A 22 10.58 6.85 -4.35
C ARG A 22 11.38 6.24 -3.19
N SER A 23 10.87 6.40 -1.96
CA SER A 23 11.47 5.84 -0.74
C SER A 23 10.70 4.60 -0.27
N MET A 24 11.31 3.84 0.64
CA MET A 24 10.63 2.71 1.26
C MET A 24 9.59 3.22 2.26
N PHE A 25 8.50 2.48 2.39
CA PHE A 25 7.54 2.66 3.45
C PHE A 25 7.92 1.76 4.63
N ASP A 26 8.47 2.32 5.70
CA ASP A 26 9.11 1.57 6.80
C ASP A 26 8.52 1.85 8.19
N ILE A 27 7.36 2.51 8.24
CA ILE A 27 6.74 2.92 9.51
C ILE A 27 6.00 1.78 10.25
N LEU A 28 5.68 0.68 9.55
CA LEU A 28 4.96 -0.48 10.09
C LEU A 28 5.91 -1.62 10.49
N GLU A 29 5.47 -2.45 11.43
CA GLU A 29 6.24 -3.58 11.95
C GLU A 29 5.49 -4.92 11.78
N GLU A 30 6.24 -6.04 11.80
CA GLU A 30 5.62 -7.37 11.85
C GLU A 30 4.68 -7.50 13.05
N GLY A 31 3.46 -7.98 12.78
CA GLY A 31 2.40 -8.09 13.78
C GLY A 31 1.39 -6.95 13.76
N ASP A 32 1.68 -5.84 13.09
CA ASP A 32 0.70 -4.77 12.87
C ASP A 32 -0.46 -5.26 12.00
N ILE A 33 -1.64 -4.68 12.24
CA ILE A 33 -2.86 -4.98 11.49
C ILE A 33 -3.24 -3.72 10.71
N ILE A 34 -3.53 -3.89 9.42
CA ILE A 34 -3.98 -2.82 8.53
C ILE A 34 -5.40 -3.13 8.09
N SER A 35 -6.26 -2.13 8.19
CA SER A 35 -7.64 -2.21 7.69
C SER A 35 -7.72 -1.73 6.25
N PHE A 36 -8.16 -2.63 5.35
CA PHE A 36 -8.54 -2.30 3.99
C PHE A 36 -10.01 -2.68 3.82
N ILE A 37 -10.91 -1.99 4.51
CA ILE A 37 -12.37 -2.18 4.40
C ILE A 37 -13.00 -0.95 3.74
N PRO A 38 -14.24 -1.03 3.22
CA PRO A 38 -14.93 0.14 2.69
C PRO A 38 -15.07 1.25 3.73
N PHE A 39 -14.98 2.49 3.27
CA PHE A 39 -15.12 3.67 4.13
C PHE A 39 -16.58 3.83 4.60
N GLU A 40 -16.76 4.13 5.88
CA GLU A 40 -18.08 4.45 6.44
C GLU A 40 -18.50 5.90 6.15
N ASP A 41 -17.54 6.84 6.13
CA ASP A 41 -17.76 8.26 5.87
C ASP A 41 -17.50 8.62 4.40
N GLU A 42 -18.53 9.13 3.71
CA GLU A 42 -18.48 9.51 2.31
C GLU A 42 -17.47 10.64 2.04
N ALA A 43 -17.33 11.61 2.94
CA ALA A 43 -16.40 12.72 2.77
C ALA A 43 -14.95 12.23 2.84
N VAL A 44 -14.65 11.33 3.78
CA VAL A 44 -13.34 10.68 3.89
C VAL A 44 -13.05 9.83 2.65
N ALA A 45 -14.04 9.09 2.18
CA ALA A 45 -13.91 8.24 1.00
C ALA A 45 -13.59 9.05 -0.28
N LYS A 46 -14.32 10.15 -0.49
CA LYS A 46 -14.08 11.06 -1.63
C LYS A 46 -12.72 11.73 -1.56
N ASP A 47 -12.32 12.17 -0.37
CA ASP A 47 -11.00 12.77 -0.16
C ASP A 47 -9.88 11.76 -0.44
N PHE A 48 -10.02 10.50 0.00
CA PHE A 48 -9.09 9.41 -0.31
C PHE A 48 -8.94 9.17 -1.82
N VAL A 49 -10.06 9.15 -2.55
CA VAL A 49 -10.07 9.02 -4.02
C VAL A 49 -9.38 10.22 -4.66
N ALA A 50 -9.71 11.44 -4.24
CA ALA A 50 -9.14 12.67 -4.78
C ALA A 50 -7.62 12.74 -4.57
N GLN A 51 -7.12 12.44 -3.37
CA GLN A 51 -5.69 12.41 -3.07
C GLN A 51 -4.96 11.33 -3.90
N THR A 52 -5.57 10.16 -4.05
CA THR A 52 -5.00 9.09 -4.88
C THR A 52 -4.94 9.49 -6.35
N ASN A 53 -6.01 10.11 -6.88
CA ASN A 53 -6.06 10.61 -8.25
C ASN A 53 -5.03 11.71 -8.49
N GLN A 54 -4.87 12.67 -7.57
CA GLN A 54 -3.86 13.71 -7.71
C GLN A 54 -2.44 13.12 -7.79
N MET A 55 -2.10 12.20 -6.88
CA MET A 55 -0.80 11.54 -6.88
C MET A 55 -0.55 10.79 -8.20
N LEU A 56 -1.55 10.08 -8.72
CA LEU A 56 -1.43 9.35 -9.98
C LEU A 56 -1.36 10.29 -11.19
N ALA A 57 -2.14 11.36 -11.20
CA ALA A 57 -2.11 12.41 -12.22
C ALA A 57 -0.71 13.03 -12.31
N ASP A 58 -0.13 13.41 -11.17
CA ASP A 58 1.24 13.93 -11.07
C ASP A 58 2.28 12.91 -11.57
N TYR A 59 2.09 11.63 -11.25
CA TYR A 59 3.00 10.56 -11.67
C TYR A 59 2.95 10.27 -13.18
N PHE A 60 1.77 10.38 -13.79
CA PHE A 60 1.56 10.16 -15.22
C PHE A 60 1.67 11.42 -16.07
N GLU A 61 1.82 12.59 -15.45
CA GLU A 61 1.82 13.90 -16.11
C GLU A 61 0.52 14.11 -16.93
N VAL A 62 -0.63 13.81 -16.32
CA VAL A 62 -1.97 13.98 -16.92
C VAL A 62 -2.81 14.96 -16.10
N ASP A 63 -3.33 16.01 -16.73
CA ASP A 63 -4.06 17.09 -16.03
C ASP A 63 -5.59 17.00 -16.18
N ASP A 64 -6.10 16.30 -17.20
CA ASP A 64 -7.52 16.31 -17.59
C ASP A 64 -8.23 14.95 -17.45
N GLU A 65 -7.53 13.90 -16.99
CA GLU A 65 -8.07 12.55 -16.86
C GLU A 65 -7.94 12.02 -15.42
N LEU A 66 -9.03 11.50 -14.86
CA LEU A 66 -9.03 10.83 -13.57
C LEU A 66 -8.64 9.35 -13.74
N CYS A 67 -7.74 8.86 -12.90
CA CYS A 67 -7.38 7.45 -12.87
C CYS A 67 -8.49 6.57 -12.27
N TYR A 68 -9.25 7.12 -11.33
CA TYR A 68 -10.43 6.54 -10.70
C TYR A 68 -11.59 7.52 -10.80
N SER A 69 -12.80 7.04 -11.07
CA SER A 69 -14.01 7.87 -10.99
C SER A 69 -14.23 8.35 -9.55
N GLU A 70 -14.92 9.48 -9.36
CA GLU A 70 -15.18 10.04 -8.02
C GLU A 70 -15.96 9.08 -7.11
N ASP A 71 -16.75 8.18 -7.69
CA ASP A 71 -17.55 7.16 -7.00
C ASP A 71 -16.81 5.82 -6.84
N SER A 72 -15.56 5.69 -7.28
CA SER A 72 -14.75 4.46 -7.20
C SER A 72 -14.62 3.90 -5.77
N TYR A 73 -14.82 4.73 -4.73
CA TYR A 73 -14.87 4.26 -3.34
C TYR A 73 -16.03 3.29 -3.04
N LEU A 74 -17.07 3.26 -3.87
CA LEU A 74 -18.21 2.34 -3.76
C LEU A 74 -17.96 1.00 -4.44
N HIS A 75 -16.86 0.86 -5.21
CA HIS A 75 -16.63 -0.31 -6.05
C HIS A 75 -15.99 -1.44 -5.24
N ASN A 76 -16.40 -2.68 -5.53
CA ASN A 76 -15.87 -3.87 -4.84
C ASN A 76 -14.57 -4.41 -5.43
N HIS A 77 -14.22 -3.98 -6.63
CA HIS A 77 -13.05 -4.48 -7.38
C HIS A 77 -12.15 -3.37 -7.90
N ASP A 78 -12.68 -2.18 -8.14
CA ASP A 78 -11.95 -1.05 -8.70
C ASP A 78 -11.94 0.13 -7.73
N ASN A 79 -11.50 -0.14 -6.50
CA ASN A 79 -11.37 0.85 -5.44
C ASN A 79 -9.89 1.22 -5.25
N PRO A 80 -9.54 2.51 -5.11
CA PRO A 80 -8.15 2.95 -4.89
C PRO A 80 -7.51 2.37 -3.62
N VAL A 81 -8.28 1.90 -2.63
CA VAL A 81 -7.75 1.17 -1.47
C VAL A 81 -6.93 -0.06 -1.91
N PHE A 82 -7.34 -0.74 -2.98
CA PHE A 82 -6.62 -1.91 -3.48
C PHE A 82 -5.31 -1.55 -4.14
N PHE A 83 -5.21 -0.36 -4.76
CA PHE A 83 -3.92 0.16 -5.23
C PHE A 83 -2.93 0.29 -4.07
N TRP A 84 -3.36 0.88 -2.97
CA TRP A 84 -2.50 1.09 -1.80
C TRP A 84 -2.18 -0.21 -1.07
N LYS A 85 -3.12 -1.15 -0.99
CA LYS A 85 -2.86 -2.51 -0.51
C LYS A 85 -1.77 -3.21 -1.34
N ASP A 86 -1.84 -3.09 -2.67
CA ASP A 86 -0.84 -3.68 -3.56
C ASP A 86 0.50 -2.98 -3.51
N TYR A 87 0.51 -1.66 -3.31
CA TYR A 87 1.72 -0.89 -3.01
C TYR A 87 2.37 -1.38 -1.71
N LEU A 88 1.61 -1.53 -0.63
CA LEU A 88 2.11 -2.05 0.65
C LEU A 88 2.60 -3.50 0.54
N ASN A 89 1.95 -4.34 -0.27
CA ASN A 89 2.42 -5.70 -0.57
C ASN A 89 3.79 -5.77 -1.27
N CYS A 90 4.31 -4.65 -1.79
CA CYS A 90 5.67 -4.58 -2.30
C CYS A 90 6.70 -4.63 -1.16
N PHE A 91 6.34 -4.16 0.04
CA PHE A 91 7.19 -4.08 1.22
C PHE A 91 6.87 -5.15 2.26
N PHE A 92 5.60 -5.56 2.34
CA PHE A 92 5.10 -6.46 3.37
C PHE A 92 4.49 -7.72 2.77
N THR A 93 4.57 -8.84 3.49
CA THR A 93 3.69 -9.99 3.27
C THR A 93 2.49 -9.81 4.18
N LEU A 94 1.31 -9.69 3.59
CA LEU A 94 0.04 -9.47 4.28
C LEU A 94 -0.76 -10.79 4.34
N GLU A 95 -1.15 -11.19 5.55
CA GLU A 95 -2.03 -12.34 5.79
C GLU A 95 -3.40 -11.85 6.26
N LEU A 96 -4.48 -12.34 5.64
CA LEU A 96 -5.84 -12.02 6.07
C LEU A 96 -6.07 -12.54 7.49
N VAL A 97 -6.54 -11.68 8.39
CA VAL A 97 -6.93 -12.10 9.74
C VAL A 97 -8.24 -12.88 9.64
N GLY A 98 -8.20 -14.17 9.99
CA GLY A 98 -9.30 -15.12 9.73
C GLY A 98 -10.65 -14.79 10.37
N ASP A 99 -11.70 -15.07 9.59
CA ASP A 99 -13.16 -15.22 9.77
C ASP A 99 -13.96 -14.70 10.98
N GLU A 100 -13.40 -14.32 12.13
CA GLU A 100 -14.23 -13.69 13.19
C GLU A 100 -14.76 -12.30 12.77
N MET A 101 -14.28 -11.77 11.64
CA MET A 101 -14.77 -10.55 11.01
C MET A 101 -15.10 -10.69 9.53
N SER A 102 -15.38 -11.91 9.04
CA SER A 102 -15.99 -12.04 7.72
C SER A 102 -17.41 -11.48 7.77
N ASN A 103 -17.52 -10.17 7.57
CA ASN A 103 -18.76 -9.58 7.11
C ASN A 103 -19.13 -10.33 5.83
N GLU A 104 -20.26 -11.03 5.85
CA GLU A 104 -20.82 -11.79 4.71
C GLU A 104 -20.87 -10.95 3.40
N GLY A 105 -20.75 -9.62 3.50
CA GLY A 105 -20.67 -8.69 2.37
C GLY A 105 -19.31 -8.56 1.66
N PHE A 106 -18.22 -9.18 2.13
CA PHE A 106 -16.88 -9.05 1.50
C PHE A 106 -16.40 -10.30 0.75
N GLU A 107 -17.23 -11.35 0.69
CA GLU A 107 -16.89 -12.59 0.00
C GLU A 107 -16.56 -12.32 -1.49
N GLY A 108 -15.41 -12.83 -1.95
CA GLY A 108 -14.93 -12.61 -3.31
C GLY A 108 -14.30 -11.23 -3.58
N THR A 109 -14.17 -10.37 -2.56
CA THR A 109 -13.48 -9.06 -2.68
C THR A 109 -12.08 -9.10 -2.05
N SER A 110 -11.28 -8.06 -2.29
CA SER A 110 -9.97 -7.87 -1.65
C SER A 110 -10.05 -7.10 -0.32
N TYR A 111 -11.25 -6.79 0.16
CA TYR A 111 -11.42 -6.10 1.43
C TYR A 111 -11.12 -7.02 2.61
N GLY A 112 -10.69 -6.44 3.72
CA GLY A 112 -10.47 -7.15 4.97
C GLY A 112 -9.40 -6.50 5.84
N MET A 113 -9.16 -7.12 6.99
CA MET A 113 -8.06 -6.76 7.88
C MET A 113 -6.89 -7.71 7.67
N TYR A 114 -5.70 -7.14 7.49
CA TYR A 114 -4.51 -7.88 7.14
C TYR A 114 -3.43 -7.66 8.17
N LYS A 115 -2.81 -8.75 8.63
CA LYS A 115 -1.66 -8.72 9.51
C LYS A 115 -0.37 -8.75 8.69
N ILE A 116 0.59 -7.92 9.04
CA ILE A 116 1.96 -8.03 8.51
C ILE A 116 2.62 -9.24 9.15
N VAL A 117 2.99 -10.23 8.33
CA VAL A 117 3.65 -11.45 8.80
C VAL A 117 5.13 -11.52 8.44
N GLU A 118 5.56 -10.71 7.48
CA GLU A 118 6.95 -10.62 7.05
C GLU A 118 7.19 -9.25 6.39
N ILE A 119 8.40 -8.73 6.57
CA ILE A 119 8.89 -7.54 5.86
C ILE A 119 9.91 -7.97 4.81
N ALA A 120 9.68 -7.58 3.55
CA ALA A 120 10.50 -7.98 2.41
C ALA A 120 11.87 -7.27 2.40
N TYR A 121 12.91 -8.01 2.04
CA TYR A 121 14.24 -7.43 1.83
C TYR A 121 14.30 -6.55 0.58
N ILE A 122 15.17 -5.54 0.55
CA ILE A 122 15.29 -4.57 -0.55
C ILE A 122 15.41 -5.18 -1.96
N ASN A 123 16.14 -6.29 -2.11
CA ASN A 123 16.29 -6.98 -3.39
C ASN A 123 14.97 -7.59 -3.86
N GLU A 124 14.14 -8.03 -2.92
CA GLU A 124 12.82 -8.57 -3.17
C GLU A 124 11.81 -7.45 -3.43
N VAL A 125 11.83 -6.37 -2.65
CA VAL A 125 11.01 -5.17 -2.89
C VAL A 125 11.21 -4.67 -4.32
N ASN A 126 12.46 -4.54 -4.77
CA ASN A 126 12.79 -4.15 -6.14
C ASN A 126 12.23 -5.10 -7.21
N LYS A 127 12.15 -6.40 -6.92
CA LYS A 127 11.52 -7.38 -7.82
C LYS A 127 10.00 -7.22 -7.80
N ARG A 128 9.39 -7.11 -6.61
CA ARG A 128 7.95 -6.94 -6.42
C ARG A 128 7.44 -5.68 -7.11
N LEU A 129 8.11 -4.53 -6.94
CA LEU A 129 7.77 -3.28 -7.62
C LEU A 129 7.88 -3.40 -9.16
N LYS A 130 8.90 -4.09 -9.69
CA LYS A 130 9.05 -4.28 -11.15
C LYS A 130 8.02 -5.26 -11.74
N GLN A 131 7.63 -6.28 -10.97
CA GLN A 131 6.73 -7.34 -11.42
C GLN A 131 5.26 -6.96 -11.29
N ARG A 132 4.90 -6.15 -10.30
CA ARG A 132 3.51 -5.76 -10.06
C ARG A 132 3.06 -4.72 -11.09
N ARG A 133 1.97 -5.06 -11.77
CA ARG A 133 1.14 -4.10 -12.48
C ARG A 133 -0.09 -3.84 -11.62
N ILE A 134 -0.31 -2.60 -11.19
CA ILE A 134 -1.53 -2.24 -10.45
C ILE A 134 -2.52 -1.66 -11.46
N ASN A 135 -3.68 -2.29 -11.67
CA ASN A 135 -4.70 -1.82 -12.63
C ASN A 135 -4.14 -1.50 -14.04
N GLY A 136 -3.16 -2.26 -14.52
CA GLY A 136 -2.49 -2.01 -15.81
C GLY A 136 -1.31 -1.02 -15.75
N LEU A 137 -1.12 -0.32 -14.64
CA LEU A 137 0.00 0.57 -14.37
C LEU A 137 1.25 -0.24 -14.04
N ARG A 138 2.28 -0.12 -14.87
CA ARG A 138 3.60 -0.69 -14.56
C ARG A 138 4.26 0.21 -13.52
N LEU A 139 4.42 -0.29 -12.29
CA LEU A 139 5.19 0.38 -11.24
C LEU A 139 6.71 0.38 -11.53
N GLU A 140 7.11 0.44 -12.80
CA GLU A 140 8.51 0.41 -13.20
C GLU A 140 9.25 1.66 -12.75
N TYR A 141 9.76 1.61 -11.53
CA TYR A 141 10.78 2.53 -11.09
C TYR A 141 12.02 2.32 -11.97
N LYS A 142 12.55 3.40 -12.54
CA LYS A 142 13.98 3.47 -12.89
C LYS A 142 14.78 3.46 -11.59
N VAL A 143 14.82 2.31 -10.90
CA VAL A 143 15.76 2.07 -9.80
C VAL A 143 17.13 2.09 -10.46
N LYS A 144 17.85 3.22 -10.33
CA LYS A 144 19.27 3.25 -10.66
C LYS A 144 19.92 2.21 -9.77
N SER A 145 20.54 1.19 -10.38
CA SER A 145 21.41 0.27 -9.66
C SER A 145 22.51 1.10 -9.00
N THR A 146 22.47 1.28 -7.68
CA THR A 146 23.53 1.97 -6.96
C THR A 146 24.74 1.04 -6.93
N PRO A 147 25.93 1.44 -7.43
CA PRO A 147 27.01 0.49 -7.70
C PRO A 147 27.65 -0.14 -6.47
N MET A 148 27.45 0.40 -5.25
CA MET A 148 28.08 -0.11 -4.03
C MET A 148 27.31 0.29 -2.77
N ASP A 149 26.11 -0.23 -2.55
CA ASP A 149 25.52 -0.15 -1.21
C ASP A 149 26.11 -1.26 -0.32
N ARG A 150 27.33 -1.02 0.16
CA ARG A 150 28.02 -1.85 1.17
C ARG A 150 27.51 -1.57 2.58
N ASN A 151 26.68 -0.54 2.76
CA ASN A 151 26.11 -0.14 4.03
C ASN A 151 24.62 -0.49 4.01
N LYS A 152 24.34 -1.78 4.26
CA LYS A 152 23.01 -2.38 4.47
C LYS A 152 22.17 -1.61 5.50
N HIS A 153 21.66 -0.46 5.14
CA HIS A 153 20.68 0.28 5.91
C HIS A 153 19.66 0.83 4.89
N TRP A 154 18.57 1.45 5.33
CA TRP A 154 18.81 2.77 5.89
C TRP A 154 18.47 2.94 7.39
N ASN A 155 17.84 1.97 8.07
CA ASN A 155 17.98 1.59 9.51
C ASN A 155 16.73 0.91 10.12
N ARG A 156 16.27 -0.22 9.57
CA ARG A 156 15.49 -1.21 10.33
C ARG A 156 15.91 -2.61 9.89
N THR A 157 17.20 -2.90 10.06
CA THR A 157 17.65 -4.27 10.18
C THR A 157 17.07 -4.76 11.50
N TYR A 158 16.13 -5.69 11.46
CA TYR A 158 15.74 -6.45 12.65
C TYR A 158 16.97 -7.20 13.16
N ASP A 159 17.82 -6.55 13.97
CA ASP A 159 18.63 -7.25 14.96
C ASP A 159 17.70 -7.60 16.11
N LYS A 160 16.92 -8.66 15.89
CA LYS A 160 16.56 -9.58 16.97
C LYS A 160 17.42 -10.81 16.75
N ASP A 161 18.47 -10.88 17.55
CA ASP A 161 19.38 -12.01 17.75
C ASP A 161 20.47 -12.21 16.70
N PHE A 162 21.58 -11.46 16.84
CA PHE A 162 22.94 -12.01 16.94
C PHE A 162 23.83 -11.16 17.85
#